data_AF-A0A7Y0PD98-F1
#
_entry.id   AF-A0A7Y0PD98-F1
#
_cell.length_a   1.000
_cell.length_b   1.000
_cell.length_c   1.000
_cell.angle_alpha   90.00
_cell.angle_beta   90.00
_cell.angle_gamma   90.00
#
_symmetry.space_group_name_H-M   'P 1'
#
loop_
_entity.id
_entity.type
_entity.pdbx_description
1 polymer ?
#
loop_
_entity_poly.entity_id
_entity_poly.type
_entity_poly.pdbx_seq_one_letter_code
_entity_poly.pdbx_strand_id
1 'polypeptide(L)'
;MRARSAATRAGAGAVSPDSGGCGRGEVRLGRVWAFREGERYILNFPTKGHWRSASRLPDIAAGLESLVAVVGELGIGSVAVPALGCGLGGLAWADVRPLIESAGARLPGVRVVVHPPQEPVLPFPRAVLSMGAAGIPSRDE
;
A
#
# COMPACT_ATOMS: atom_id res chain seq x y z
N MET A 1 -36.44 -0.57 -40.83
CA MET A 1 -36.67 -1.36 -39.60
C MET A 1 -35.87 -0.71 -38.47
N ARG A 2 -36.50 0.17 -37.67
CA ARG A 2 -35.87 0.86 -36.53
C ARG A 2 -36.40 0.21 -35.24
N ALA A 3 -35.52 -0.42 -34.47
CA ALA A 3 -35.83 -0.88 -33.12
C ALA A 3 -35.41 0.20 -32.11
N ARG A 4 -36.23 0.34 -31.06
CA ARG A 4 -36.33 1.51 -30.19
C ARG A 4 -35.34 1.48 -29.03
N SER A 5 -35.11 2.68 -28.51
CA SER A 5 -34.44 3.06 -27.28
C SER A 5 -34.95 2.32 -26.04
N ALA A 6 -34.03 1.97 -25.13
CA ALA A 6 -34.31 1.79 -23.71
C ALA A 6 -33.17 2.43 -22.90
N ALA A 7 -33.42 3.66 -22.46
CA ALA A 7 -32.67 4.28 -21.37
C ALA A 7 -33.31 3.84 -20.05
N THR A 8 -32.52 3.38 -19.09
CA THR A 8 -32.84 3.56 -17.68
C THR A 8 -31.53 3.77 -16.92
N ARG A 9 -31.48 4.89 -16.19
CA ARG A 9 -30.37 5.35 -15.36
C ARG A 9 -30.45 4.74 -13.96
N ALA A 10 -29.28 4.74 -13.31
CA ALA A 10 -29.02 4.94 -11.88
C ALA A 10 -29.20 3.75 -10.92
N GLY A 11 -28.06 3.30 -10.40
CA GLY A 11 -27.88 2.83 -9.03
C GLY A 11 -26.61 3.45 -8.47
N ALA A 12 -26.65 4.75 -8.17
CA ALA A 12 -25.61 5.44 -7.42
C ALA A 12 -25.77 5.11 -5.94
N GLY A 13 -24.88 4.29 -5.38
CA GLY A 13 -24.72 4.13 -3.95
C GLY A 13 -23.86 5.26 -3.38
N ALA A 14 -24.35 6.50 -3.44
CA ALA A 14 -23.79 7.58 -2.65
C ALA A 14 -24.22 7.38 -1.19
N VAL A 15 -23.27 7.04 -0.31
CA VAL A 15 -23.51 7.12 1.13
C VAL A 15 -23.62 8.60 1.50
N SER A 16 -24.76 8.96 2.08
CA SER A 16 -25.15 10.31 2.47
C SER A 16 -24.16 11.00 3.43
N PRO A 17 -24.05 12.34 3.37
CA PRO A 17 -23.36 13.12 4.40
C PRO A 17 -24.29 13.29 5.61
N ASP A 18 -24.02 12.59 6.71
CA ASP A 18 -24.71 12.85 7.97
C ASP A 18 -24.38 14.27 8.45
N SER A 19 -25.43 15.06 8.56
CA SER A 19 -25.40 16.45 8.99
C SER A 19 -25.40 16.50 10.51
N GLY A 20 -24.26 16.84 11.10
CA GLY A 20 -24.16 17.19 12.52
C GLY A 20 -23.22 16.29 13.32
N GLY A 21 -21.95 16.69 13.38
CA GLY A 21 -20.99 16.11 14.31
C GLY A 21 -19.56 16.15 13.78
N CYS A 22 -18.83 17.21 14.11
CA CYS A 22 -17.37 17.22 13.95
C CYS A 22 -16.79 16.11 14.85
N GLY A 23 -16.28 15.03 14.26
CA GLY A 23 -15.73 13.89 15.00
C GLY A 23 -14.88 13.00 14.10
N ARG A 24 -13.59 13.33 14.00
CA ARG A 24 -12.46 12.57 13.38
C ARG A 24 -12.85 11.24 12.72
N GLY A 25 -12.87 11.24 11.39
CA GLY A 25 -12.97 10.04 10.56
C GLY A 25 -11.83 9.07 10.89
N GLU A 26 -12.15 8.08 11.70
CA GLU A 26 -11.22 7.06 12.16
C GLU A 26 -10.97 6.08 11.01
N VAL A 27 -9.79 6.17 10.40
CA VAL A 27 -9.31 5.16 9.45
C VAL A 27 -9.26 3.84 10.20
N ARG A 28 -10.23 2.96 9.93
CA ARG A 28 -10.30 1.64 10.55
C ARG A 28 -9.22 0.73 9.96
N LEU A 29 -8.48 0.06 10.83
CA LEU A 29 -7.55 -0.99 10.43
C LEU A 29 -8.27 -2.09 9.67
N GLY A 30 -7.60 -2.65 8.67
CA GLY A 30 -8.15 -3.73 7.85
C GLY A 30 -9.18 -3.32 6.80
N ARG A 31 -9.47 -2.02 6.63
CA ARG A 31 -10.29 -1.53 5.51
C ARG A 31 -9.46 -0.67 4.55
N VAL A 32 -9.38 -1.09 3.30
CA VAL A 32 -8.81 -0.30 2.21
C VAL A 32 -9.80 0.79 1.80
N TRP A 33 -9.31 2.02 1.64
CA TRP A 33 -10.13 3.17 1.22
C TRP A 33 -9.74 3.58 -0.20
N ALA A 34 -10.70 3.53 -1.11
CA ALA A 34 -10.50 3.97 -2.49
C ALA A 34 -10.81 5.46 -2.62
N PHE A 35 -9.89 6.20 -3.21
CA PHE A 35 -10.10 7.56 -3.69
C PHE A 35 -9.97 7.57 -5.21
N ARG A 36 -10.94 8.13 -5.92
CA ARG A 36 -10.91 8.22 -7.38
C ARG A 36 -10.24 9.53 -7.81
N GLU A 37 -9.17 9.42 -8.58
CA GLU A 37 -8.47 10.53 -9.20
C GLU A 37 -8.54 10.36 -10.73
N GLY A 38 -9.48 11.06 -11.35
CA GLY A 38 -9.76 10.92 -12.79
C GLY A 38 -10.20 9.50 -13.16
N GLU A 39 -9.40 8.83 -13.98
CA GLU A 39 -9.61 7.44 -14.43
C GLU A 39 -8.92 6.40 -13.53
N ARG A 40 -8.19 6.83 -12.51
CA ARG A 40 -7.40 5.95 -11.62
C ARG A 40 -7.97 5.95 -10.21
N TYR A 41 -7.66 4.88 -9.48
CA TYR A 41 -7.96 4.75 -8.06
C TYR A 41 -6.67 4.75 -7.24
N ILE A 42 -6.67 5.52 -6.15
CA ILE A 42 -5.67 5.47 -5.09
C ILE A 42 -6.28 4.64 -3.96
N LEU A 43 -5.67 3.48 -3.68
CA LEU A 43 -6.14 2.55 -2.64
C LEU A 43 -5.28 2.74 -1.39
N ASN A 44 -5.82 3.47 -0.41
CA ASN A 44 -5.15 3.71 0.86
C ASN A 44 -5.22 2.46 1.74
N PHE A 45 -4.06 1.85 2.00
CA PHE A 45 -3.93 0.62 2.77
C PHE A 45 -3.44 0.94 4.19
N PRO A 46 -4.31 0.90 5.22
CA PRO A 46 -3.89 1.17 6.59
C PRO A 46 -3.08 -0.01 7.15
N THR A 47 -1.75 0.12 7.19
CA THR A 47 -0.83 -0.91 7.68
C THR A 47 -0.51 -0.82 9.18
N LYS A 48 -1.05 0.17 9.91
CA LYS A 48 -0.76 0.42 11.32
C LYS A 48 -1.88 1.19 12.02
N GLY A 49 -2.22 0.81 13.25
CA GLY A 49 -3.25 1.46 14.07
C GLY A 49 -2.87 2.84 14.59
N HIS A 50 -1.57 3.05 14.78
CA HIS A 50 -1.00 4.34 15.10
C HIS A 50 0.28 4.53 14.30
N TRP A 51 0.55 5.75 13.87
CA TRP A 51 1.63 6.01 12.92
C TRP A 51 3.04 5.72 13.48
N ARG A 52 3.19 5.65 14.81
CA ARG A 52 4.43 5.24 15.50
C ARG A 52 4.56 3.74 15.78
N SER A 53 3.50 2.96 15.56
CA SER A 53 3.51 1.53 15.85
C SER A 53 4.12 0.73 14.69
N ALA A 54 4.77 -0.39 15.03
CA ALA A 54 5.19 -1.38 14.04
C ALA A 54 3.98 -1.96 13.30
N SER A 55 4.18 -2.34 12.04
CA SER A 55 3.17 -3.08 11.27
C SER A 55 3.11 -4.53 11.78
N ARG A 56 1.95 -5.17 11.65
CA ARG A 56 1.76 -6.57 12.05
C ARG A 56 1.22 -7.38 10.88
N LEU A 57 1.69 -8.62 10.73
CA LEU A 57 1.22 -9.53 9.67
C LEU A 57 -0.31 -9.72 9.64
N PRO A 58 -1.02 -9.85 10.78
CA PRO A 58 -2.48 -9.94 10.77
C PRO A 58 -3.17 -8.70 10.17
N ASP A 59 -2.61 -7.50 10.39
CA ASP A 59 -3.15 -6.26 9.82
C ASP A 59 -2.95 -6.23 8.30
N ILE A 60 -1.81 -6.74 7.82
CA ILE A 60 -1.55 -6.91 6.38
C ILE A 60 -2.52 -7.91 5.76
N ALA A 61 -2.73 -9.07 6.40
CA ALA A 61 -3.67 -10.06 5.91
C ALA A 61 -5.11 -9.50 5.82
N ALA A 62 -5.59 -8.85 6.88
CA ALA A 62 -6.92 -8.23 6.89
C ALA A 62 -7.06 -7.12 5.83
N GLY A 63 -6.04 -6.28 5.65
CA GLY A 63 -6.05 -5.26 4.61
C GLY A 63 -6.04 -5.86 3.20
N LEU A 64 -5.39 -7.00 2.98
CA LEU A 64 -5.39 -7.69 1.69
C LEU A 64 -6.75 -8.32 1.37
N GLU A 65 -7.48 -8.84 2.35
CA GLU A 65 -8.88 -9.24 2.17
C GLU A 65 -9.75 -8.06 1.70
N SER A 66 -9.59 -6.91 2.35
CA SER A 66 -10.32 -5.70 1.95
C SER A 66 -9.87 -5.18 0.58
N LEU A 67 -8.60 -5.33 0.20
CA LEU A 67 -8.10 -4.97 -1.12
C LEU A 67 -8.81 -5.78 -2.21
N VAL A 68 -8.91 -7.10 -2.02
CA VAL A 68 -9.57 -8.00 -2.97
C VAL A 68 -11.03 -7.60 -3.17
N ALA A 69 -11.75 -7.34 -2.08
CA ALA A 69 -13.15 -6.89 -2.15
C ALA A 69 -13.29 -5.58 -2.93
N VAL A 70 -12.50 -4.55 -2.57
CA VAL A 70 -12.57 -3.23 -3.21
C VAL A 70 -12.20 -3.28 -4.69
N VAL A 71 -11.18 -4.07 -5.06
CA VAL A 71 -10.77 -4.22 -6.47
C VAL A 71 -11.88 -4.87 -7.29
N GLY A 72 -12.53 -5.90 -6.76
CA GLY A 72 -13.66 -6.57 -7.41
C GLY A 72 -14.88 -5.65 -7.55
N GLU A 73 -15.25 -4.96 -6.47
CA GLU A 73 -16.40 -4.03 -6.43
C GLU A 73 -16.24 -2.87 -7.42
N LEU A 74 -15.03 -2.33 -7.55
CA LEU A 74 -14.73 -1.20 -8.43
C LEU A 74 -14.40 -1.61 -9.88
N GLY A 75 -14.31 -2.92 -10.17
CA GLY A 75 -13.96 -3.42 -11.49
C GLY A 75 -12.57 -3.00 -11.96
N ILE A 76 -11.60 -2.91 -11.04
CA ILE A 76 -10.24 -2.47 -11.36
C ILE A 76 -9.51 -3.60 -12.11
N GLY A 77 -9.10 -3.35 -13.36
CA GLY A 77 -8.41 -4.33 -14.20
C GLY A 77 -6.91 -4.50 -13.93
N SER A 78 -6.28 -3.59 -13.17
CA SER A 78 -4.87 -3.69 -12.81
C SER A 78 -4.55 -2.95 -11.50
N VAL A 79 -3.68 -3.52 -10.67
CA VAL A 79 -3.24 -2.93 -9.40
C VAL A 79 -1.73 -3.10 -9.21
N ALA A 80 -1.07 -2.05 -8.75
CA ALA A 80 0.33 -2.10 -8.32
C ALA A 80 0.39 -2.10 -6.78
N VAL A 81 1.10 -3.07 -6.19
CA VAL A 81 1.17 -3.28 -4.74
C VAL A 81 2.63 -3.14 -4.28
N PRO A 82 2.96 -2.19 -3.41
CA PRO A 82 4.31 -2.05 -2.85
C PRO A 82 4.57 -3.07 -1.73
N ALA A 83 5.78 -3.08 -1.19
CA ALA A 83 6.15 -3.91 -0.04
C ALA A 83 5.44 -3.45 1.26
N LEU A 84 4.20 -3.89 1.45
CA LEU A 84 3.29 -3.44 2.52
C LEU A 84 3.86 -3.74 3.91
N GLY A 85 4.04 -2.70 4.72
CA GLY A 85 4.55 -2.84 6.10
C GLY A 85 6.03 -3.22 6.20
N CYS A 86 6.74 -3.35 5.08
CA CYS A 86 8.19 -3.48 5.05
C CYS A 86 8.88 -2.11 5.25
N GLY A 87 10.16 -2.12 5.62
CA GLY A 87 10.92 -0.91 5.91
C GLY A 87 10.56 -0.32 7.28
N LEU A 88 9.88 0.82 7.32
CA LEU A 88 9.50 1.50 8.57
C LEU A 88 8.53 0.68 9.45
N GLY A 89 7.77 -0.23 8.84
CA GLY A 89 6.86 -1.13 9.56
C GLY A 89 7.54 -2.35 10.17
N GLY A 90 8.79 -2.65 9.79
CA GLY A 90 9.59 -3.73 10.37
C GLY A 90 9.25 -5.15 9.91
N LEU A 91 8.29 -5.35 9.00
CA LEU A 91 7.96 -6.68 8.50
C LEU A 91 8.97 -7.20 7.49
N ALA A 92 9.32 -8.49 7.60
CA ALA A 92 10.19 -9.14 6.64
C ALA A 92 9.46 -9.35 5.31
N TRP A 93 10.13 -9.01 4.21
CA TRP A 93 9.56 -9.15 2.87
C TRP A 93 9.20 -10.61 2.54
N ALA A 94 9.98 -11.57 3.04
CA ALA A 94 9.73 -12.99 2.88
C ALA A 94 8.37 -13.45 3.46
N ASP A 95 7.87 -12.77 4.49
CA ASP A 95 6.57 -13.08 5.10
C ASP A 95 5.42 -12.32 4.41
N VAL A 96 5.67 -11.10 3.95
CA VAL A 96 4.64 -10.24 3.34
C VAL A 96 4.35 -10.63 1.90
N ARG A 97 5.38 -10.92 1.11
CA ARG A 97 5.26 -11.29 -0.30
C ARG A 97 4.23 -12.41 -0.57
N PRO A 98 4.29 -13.57 0.12
CA PRO A 98 3.34 -14.65 -0.15
C PRO A 98 1.89 -14.26 0.17
N LEU A 99 1.66 -13.35 1.13
CA LEU A 99 0.32 -12.84 1.40
C LEU A 99 -0.22 -12.02 0.22
N ILE A 100 0.61 -11.15 -0.36
CA ILE A 100 0.23 -10.34 -1.52
C ILE A 100 -0.04 -11.24 -2.73
N GLU A 101 0.81 -12.22 -2.99
CA GLU A 101 0.64 -13.17 -4.11
C GLU A 101 -0.63 -14.01 -3.94
N SER A 102 -0.92 -14.49 -2.73
CA SER A 102 -2.17 -15.21 -2.42
C SER A 102 -3.41 -14.33 -2.59
N ALA A 103 -3.33 -13.05 -2.23
CA ALA A 103 -4.41 -12.10 -2.50
C ALA A 103 -4.61 -11.86 -4.00
N GLY A 104 -3.52 -11.68 -4.75
CA GLY A 104 -3.58 -11.50 -6.20
C GLY A 104 -4.15 -12.71 -6.94
N ALA A 105 -3.85 -13.93 -6.49
CA ALA A 105 -4.40 -15.15 -7.06
C ALA A 105 -5.93 -15.24 -6.97
N ARG A 106 -6.55 -14.52 -6.01
CA ARG A 106 -8.01 -14.45 -5.83
C ARG A 106 -8.69 -13.39 -6.71
N LEU A 107 -7.93 -12.68 -7.54
CA LEU A 107 -8.42 -11.66 -8.46
C LEU A 107 -8.23 -12.12 -9.92
N PRO A 108 -8.99 -13.13 -10.39
CA PRO A 108 -8.85 -13.60 -11.76
C PRO A 108 -9.20 -12.48 -12.75
N GLY A 109 -8.31 -12.25 -13.72
CA GLY A 109 -8.49 -11.19 -14.73
C GLY A 109 -7.96 -9.81 -14.34
N VAL A 110 -7.44 -9.64 -13.12
CA VAL A 110 -6.75 -8.40 -12.69
C VAL A 110 -5.25 -8.57 -12.84
N ARG A 111 -4.58 -7.65 -13.53
CA ARG A 111 -3.12 -7.61 -13.56
C ARG A 111 -2.58 -7.07 -12.23
N VAL A 112 -1.97 -7.94 -11.43
CA VAL A 112 -1.31 -7.55 -10.17
C VAL A 112 0.19 -7.40 -10.40
N VAL A 113 0.74 -6.23 -10.11
CA VAL A 113 2.18 -5.93 -10.17
C VAL A 113 2.71 -5.70 -8.76
N VAL A 114 3.67 -6.50 -8.32
CA VAL A 114 4.23 -6.41 -6.96
C VAL A 114 5.60 -5.75 -7.00
N HIS A 115 5.77 -4.69 -6.22
CA HIS A 115 7.03 -3.96 -6.13
C HIS A 115 7.76 -4.32 -4.82
N PRO A 116 8.99 -4.88 -4.89
CA PRO A 116 9.77 -5.22 -3.71
C PRO A 116 10.23 -3.94 -2.96
N PRO A 117 10.66 -4.07 -1.69
CA PRO A 117 11.22 -2.94 -0.96
C PRO A 117 12.39 -2.35 -1.75
N GLN A 118 12.36 -1.04 -1.96
CA GLN A 118 13.45 -0.33 -2.63
C GLN A 118 14.58 -0.15 -1.62
N GLU A 119 15.80 -0.48 -2.02
CA GLU A 119 16.96 -0.04 -1.25
C GLU A 119 16.97 1.49 -1.22
N PRO A 120 17.31 2.12 -0.08
CA PRO A 120 17.51 3.55 -0.06
C PRO A 120 18.63 3.86 -1.06
N VAL A 121 18.30 4.63 -2.08
CA VAL A 121 19.30 5.21 -2.98
C VAL A 121 20.10 6.20 -2.11
N LEU A 122 21.24 5.76 -1.59
CA LEU A 122 22.12 6.67 -0.85
C LEU A 122 22.66 7.70 -1.85
N PRO A 123 22.47 9.01 -1.61
CA PRO A 123 22.82 10.06 -2.57
C PRO A 123 24.33 10.27 -2.76
N PHE A 124 25.18 9.40 -2.20
CA PHE A 124 26.63 9.46 -2.39
C PHE A 124 27.19 8.04 -2.59
N PRO A 125 28.11 7.84 -3.55
CA PRO A 125 28.89 6.61 -3.60
C PRO A 125 29.60 6.45 -2.26
N ARG A 126 29.52 5.24 -1.65
CA ARG A 126 30.31 4.92 -0.45
C ARG A 126 31.77 5.24 -0.78
N ALA A 127 32.32 6.29 -0.17
CA ALA A 127 33.75 6.41 -0.06
C ALA A 127 34.21 5.16 0.69
N VAL A 128 34.91 4.27 -0.02
CA VAL A 128 35.66 3.20 0.61
C VAL A 128 36.73 3.90 1.44
N LEU A 129 36.49 4.03 2.75
CA LEU A 129 37.55 4.38 3.69
C LEU A 129 38.52 3.20 3.70
N SER A 130 39.50 3.24 2.81
CA SER A 130 40.75 2.52 2.97
C SER A 130 41.37 3.01 4.27
N MET A 131 41.33 2.19 5.32
CA MET A 131 42.14 2.38 6.52
C MET A 131 43.62 2.36 6.12
N GLY A 132 44.19 3.55 5.93
CA GLY A 132 45.62 3.78 6.09
C GLY A 132 45.88 4.04 7.56
N ALA A 133 46.30 3.02 8.30
CA ALA A 133 46.89 3.20 9.61
C ALA A 133 48.23 3.93 9.47
N ALA A 134 48.20 5.26 9.47
CA ALA A 134 49.40 6.07 9.65
C ALA A 134 49.52 6.39 11.15
N GLY A 135 50.59 5.85 11.76
CA GLY A 135 50.87 5.96 13.18
C GLY A 135 50.94 7.40 13.67
N ILE A 136 50.50 7.59 14.91
CA ILE A 136 50.70 8.81 15.69
C ILE A 136 52.17 8.80 16.14
N PRO A 137 53.04 9.74 15.73
CA PRO A 137 54.35 9.85 16.34
C PRO A 137 54.20 10.44 17.75
N SER A 138 54.72 9.71 18.72
CA SER A 138 54.99 10.17 20.09
C SER A 138 55.93 11.38 20.05
N ARG A 139 55.51 12.50 20.65
CA ARG A 139 56.43 13.61 20.98
C ARG A 139 56.92 13.39 22.40
N ASP A 140 58.14 12.89 22.50
CA ASP A 140 59.03 13.19 23.62
C ASP A 140 59.53 14.65 23.43
N GLU A 141 59.20 15.51 24.38
CA GLU A 141 60.04 16.58 24.99
C GLU A 141 59.20 17.45 25.93
#